data_AF-A0A946ZRZ5-F1
#
_entry.id   AF-A0A946ZRZ5-F1
#
_cell.length_a   1.000
_cell.length_b   1.000
_cell.length_c   1.000
_cell.angle_alpha   90.00
_cell.angle_beta   90.00
_cell.angle_gamma   90.00
#
_symmetry.space_group_name_H-M   'P 1'
#
loop_
_entity.id
_entity.type
_entity.pdbx_description
1 polymer ?
#
loop_
_entity_poly.entity_id
_entity_poly.type
_entity_poly.pdbx_seq_one_letter_code
_entity_poly.pdbx_strand_id
1 'polypeptide(L)' 'WTAGDFLVAGILLLSTAFLLEFSWRKLRNSAYRKWILLGIFIIFLLIWGELAVGVFGTPLAGS' A
#
# COMPACT_ATOMS: atom_id res chain seq x y z
N TRP A 1 11.68 -6.95 -12.68
CA TRP A 1 10.92 -5.73 -13.02
C TRP A 1 10.73 -5.61 -14.52
N THR A 2 9.48 -5.81 -14.93
CA THR A 2 8.91 -5.81 -16.27
C THR A 2 7.82 -4.73 -16.33
N ALA A 3 7.25 -4.48 -17.51
CA ALA A 3 6.12 -3.55 -17.65
C ALA A 3 4.92 -3.92 -16.76
N GLY A 4 4.71 -5.22 -16.49
CA GLY A 4 3.69 -5.70 -15.57
C GLY A 4 3.93 -5.24 -14.13
N ASP A 5 5.17 -5.25 -13.66
CA ASP A 5 5.52 -4.82 -12.30
C ASP A 5 5.22 -3.33 -12.08
N PHE A 6 5.47 -2.49 -13.10
CA PHE A 6 5.13 -1.07 -13.05
C PHE A 6 3.62 -0.82 -13.05
N LEU A 7 2.84 -1.63 -13.78
CA LEU A 7 1.38 -1.56 -13.74
C LEU A 7 0.85 -1.91 -12.34
N VAL A 8 1.36 -2.99 -11.74
CA VAL A 8 1.00 -3.42 -10.39
C VAL A 8 1.38 -2.35 -9.37
N ALA A 9 2.60 -1.78 -9.47
CA ALA A 9 3.03 -0.68 -8.62
C ALA A 9 2.12 0.56 -8.78
N GLY A 10 1.71 0.88 -10.01
CA GLY A 10 0.79 1.99 -10.29
C GLY A 10 -0.58 1.80 -9.66
N ILE A 11 -1.16 0.60 -9.78
CA ILE A 11 -2.44 0.25 -9.15
C ILE A 11 -2.32 0.32 -7.63
N LEU A 12 -1.24 -0.26 -7.07
CA LEU A 12 -0.99 -0.24 -5.63
C LEU A 12 -0.90 1.19 -5.08
N LEU A 13 -0.16 2.07 -5.75
CA LEU A 13 -0.05 3.47 -5.38
C LEU A 13 -1.39 4.20 -5.47
N LEU A 14 -2.14 4.00 -6.55
CA LEU A 14 -3.45 4.63 -6.76
C LEU A 14 -4.45 4.20 -5.68
N SER A 15 -4.55 2.90 -5.42
CA SER A 15 -5.43 2.34 -4.39
C SER A 15 -5.03 2.83 -2.99
N THR A 16 -3.73 2.90 -2.69
CA THR A 16 -3.24 3.40 -1.40
C THR A 16 -3.59 4.88 -1.22
N ALA A 17 -3.32 5.72 -2.23
CA ALA A 17 -3.67 7.14 -2.20
C ALA A 17 -5.16 7.36 -2.03
N PHE A 18 -5.99 6.58 -2.74
CA PHE A 18 -7.44 6.63 -2.61
C PHE A 18 -7.90 6.24 -1.19
N LEU A 19 -7.36 5.18 -0.61
CA LEU A 19 -7.69 4.74 0.75
C LEU A 19 -7.29 5.76 1.81
N LEU A 20 -6.12 6.40 1.66
CA LEU A 20 -5.66 7.45 2.56
C LEU A 20 -6.59 8.68 2.50
N GLU A 21 -6.92 9.16 1.29
CA GLU A 21 -7.82 10.30 1.07
C GLU A 21 -9.25 10.00 1.56
N PHE A 22 -9.77 8.80 1.26
CA PHE A 22 -11.08 8.37 1.74
C PHE A 22 -11.13 8.32 3.26
N SER A 23 -10.12 7.72 3.89
CA SER A 23 -10.01 7.65 5.35
C SER A 23 -9.89 9.06 5.95
N TRP A 24 -9.12 9.94 5.32
CA TRP A 24 -8.95 11.32 5.79
C TRP A 24 -10.26 12.10 5.81
N ARG A 25 -11.07 11.97 4.75
CA ARG A 25 -12.34 12.69 4.58
C ARG A 25 -13.47 12.08 5.40
N LYS A 26 -13.50 10.76 5.57
CA LYS A 26 -14.62 10.05 6.24
C LYS A 26 -14.48 10.00 7.76
N LEU A 27 -13.24 9.92 8.28
CA LEU A 27 -13.01 9.71 9.71
C LEU A 27 -12.99 11.05 10.48
N ARG A 28 -14.04 11.27 11.27
CA ARG A 28 -14.22 12.48 12.08
C ARG A 28 -13.37 12.47 13.36
N ASN A 29 -13.06 11.27 13.89
CA ASN A 29 -12.24 11.10 15.08
C ASN A 29 -10.76 11.14 14.72
N SER A 30 -10.05 12.19 15.15
CA SER A 30 -8.63 12.40 14.83
C SER A 30 -7.68 11.35 15.42
N ALA A 31 -8.02 10.71 16.54
CA ALA A 31 -7.16 9.67 17.12
C ALA A 31 -7.25 8.37 16.29
N TYR A 32 -8.48 7.93 16.01
CA TYR A 32 -8.71 6.72 15.20
C TYR A 32 -8.24 6.88 13.76
N ARG A 33 -8.40 8.08 13.19
CA ARG A 33 -7.90 8.43 11.86
C ARG A 33 -6.40 8.22 11.72
N LYS A 34 -5.59 8.68 12.68
CA LYS A 34 -4.12 8.53 12.63
C LYS A 34 -3.71 7.06 12.59
N TRP A 35 -4.32 6.22 13.43
CA TRP A 35 -4.03 4.79 13.47
C TRP A 35 -4.41 4.07 12.17
N ILE A 36 -5.55 4.42 11.57
CA ILE A 36 -5.95 3.87 10.26
C ILE A 36 -4.96 4.26 9.17
N LEU A 37 -4.59 5.54 9.07
CA LEU A 37 -3.62 5.99 8.05
C LEU A 37 -2.27 5.31 8.22
N LEU A 38 -1.80 5.17 9.46
CA LEU A 38 -0.57 4.45 9.76
C LEU A 38 -0.67 2.98 9.35
N GLY A 39 -1.79 2.31 9.64
CA GLY A 39 -2.03 0.93 9.23
C GLY A 39 -2.01 0.76 7.70
N ILE A 40 -2.72 1.64 6.96
CA ILE A 40 -2.71 1.64 5.49
C ILE A 40 -1.28 1.82 4.96
N PHE A 41 -0.52 2.74 5.54
CA PHE A 41 0.85 3.02 5.12
C PHE A 41 1.80 1.84 5.39
N ILE A 42 1.68 1.18 6.54
CA ILE A 42 2.47 -0.02 6.86
C ILE A 42 2.15 -1.15 5.87
N ILE A 43 0.87 -1.41 5.60
CA ILE A 43 0.45 -2.44 4.63
C ILE A 43 1.02 -2.13 3.25
N PHE A 44 0.97 -0.88 2.80
CA PHE A 44 1.58 -0.45 1.55
C PHE A 44 3.08 -0.77 1.51
N LEU A 45 3.84 -0.43 2.57
CA LEU A 45 5.28 -0.70 2.63
C LEU A 45 5.59 -2.21 2.63
N LEU A 46 4.77 -3.02 3.29
CA LEU A 46 4.94 -4.48 3.30
C LEU A 46 4.73 -5.07 1.90
N ILE A 47 3.66 -4.68 1.22
CA ILE A 47 3.38 -5.12 -0.15
C ILE A 47 4.47 -4.62 -1.10
N TRP A 48 4.87 -3.35 -0.98
CA TRP A 48 5.93 -2.78 -1.81
C TRP A 48 7.26 -3.50 -1.60
N GLY A 49 7.64 -3.78 -0.35
CA GLY A 49 8.85 -4.51 -0.01
C GLY A 49 8.84 -5.94 -0.54
N GLU A 50 7.69 -6.62 -0.47
CA GLU A 50 7.55 -7.95 -1.05
C GLU A 50 7.66 -7.94 -2.58
N LEU A 51 6.99 -7.01 -3.26
CA LEU A 51 7.08 -6.87 -4.72
C LEU A 51 8.51 -6.52 -5.17
N ALA A 52 9.19 -5.65 -4.43
CA ALA A 52 10.50 -5.12 -4.82
C ALA A 52 11.67 -6.06 -4.48
N VAL A 53 11.62 -6.69 -3.31
CA VAL A 53 12.75 -7.44 -2.72
C VAL A 53 12.38 -8.89 -2.39
N GLY A 54 11.09 -9.23 -2.29
CA GLY A 54 10.66 -10.57 -1.91
C GLY A 54 11.03 -10.95 -0.47
N VAL A 55 10.87 -10.01 0.46
CA VAL A 55 11.29 -10.14 1.88
C VAL A 55 10.75 -11.42 2.53
N PHE A 56 9.53 -11.82 2.17
CA PHE A 56 8.83 -12.97 2.74
C PHE A 56 8.96 -14.24 1.88
N GLY A 57 9.56 -14.15 0.69
CA GLY A 57 9.72 -15.29 -0.22
C GLY A 57 8.39 -15.87 -0.72
N THR A 58 7.32 -15.07 -0.79
CA THR A 58 6.02 -15.53 -1.25
C THR A 58 5.94 -15.48 -2.78
N PRO A 59 4.96 -16.19 -3.40
CA PRO A 59 4.77 -16.16 -4.85
C PRO A 59 4.41 -14.77 -5.41
N LEU A 60 4.15 -13.79 -4.54
CA LEU A 60 3.90 -12.40 -4.91
C LEU A 60 5.20 -11.63 -5.20
N ALA A 61 6.38 -12.17 -4.87
CA ALA A 61 7.64 -11.52 -5.15
C ALA A 61 7.82 -11.27 -6.66
N GLY A 62 8.19 -10.04 -7.03
CA GLY A 62 8.39 -9.66 -8.43
C GLY A 62 9.57 -10.39 -9.06
N SER A 63 9.42 -10.83 -10.32
CA SER A 63 10.48 -11.46 -11.14
C SER A 63 11.29 -10.45 -11.95
#